data_AF-A0A2E8KPA5-F1
#
_entry.id   AF-A0A2E8KPA5-F1
#
_cell.length_a   1.000
_cell.length_b   1.000
_cell.length_c   1.000
_cell.angle_alpha   90.00
_cell.angle_beta   90.00
_cell.angle_gamma   90.00
#
_symmetry.space_group_name_H-M   'P 1'
#
loop_
_entity.id
_entity.type
_entity.pdbx_description
1 polymer ?
#
loop_
_entity_poly.entity_id
_entity_poly.type
_entity_poly.pdbx_seq_one_letter_code
_entity_poly.pdbx_strand_id
1 'polypeptide(L)'
;MSVLGQIIRALTIGYVPKGTSGRNTNEGQVALTLNSKGMYSLVRHPLYLGNYFMWHGIMLYAGSYEFVIVFTVVFLIYYTLIAMAEEKFLKGKFGQAYFDWSSTVPAFIPRRLRWEHPGVFFSFKNVLKREYNGAFAVFVSFATLDIAHNYRELSEFAMSLHMQIALGASIVVFLVLRTIKKRTTLLDVEGREYT
;
A
#
# COMPACT_ATOMS: atom_id res chain seq x y z
N MET A 1 12.37 -4.97 -4.45
CA MET A 1 11.09 -5.35 -3.82
C MET A 1 10.16 -4.16 -3.57
N SER A 2 10.64 -3.02 -3.08
CA SER A 2 9.74 -1.90 -2.74
C SER A 2 8.95 -1.33 -3.92
N VAL A 3 9.56 -1.28 -5.11
CA VAL A 3 8.87 -0.88 -6.35
C VAL A 3 7.71 -1.81 -6.68
N LEU A 4 7.88 -3.13 -6.52
CA LEU A 4 6.80 -4.09 -6.73
C LEU A 4 5.63 -3.85 -5.77
N GLY A 5 5.94 -3.58 -4.49
CA GLY A 5 4.93 -3.20 -3.50
C GLY A 5 4.14 -1.96 -3.92
N GLN A 6 4.84 -0.94 -4.41
CA GLN A 6 4.23 0.30 -4.91
C GLN A 6 3.36 0.08 -6.15
N ILE A 7 3.77 -0.79 -7.08
CA ILE A 7 2.96 -1.15 -8.24
C ILE A 7 1.67 -1.86 -7.80
N ILE A 8 1.76 -2.84 -6.89
CA ILE A 8 0.58 -3.55 -6.35
C ILE A 8 -0.40 -2.57 -5.69
N ARG A 9 0.12 -1.65 -4.87
CA ARG A 9 -0.70 -0.61 -4.21
C ARG A 9 -1.33 0.35 -5.23
N ALA A 10 -0.56 0.80 -6.21
CA ALA A 10 -1.03 1.67 -7.28
C ALA A 10 -2.14 1.00 -8.12
N LEU A 11 -1.95 -0.26 -8.52
CA LEU A 11 -2.97 -1.04 -9.24
C LEU A 11 -4.24 -1.20 -8.40
N THR A 12 -4.10 -1.49 -7.11
CA THR A 12 -5.27 -1.62 -6.22
C THR A 12 -6.02 -0.29 -6.14
N ILE A 13 -5.33 0.80 -5.81
CA ILE A 13 -5.95 2.10 -5.56
C ILE A 13 -6.46 2.77 -6.83
N GLY A 14 -5.77 2.57 -7.95
CA GLY A 14 -6.16 3.11 -9.24
C GLY A 14 -7.49 2.55 -9.75
N TYR A 15 -7.94 1.40 -9.25
CA TYR A 15 -9.22 0.79 -9.59
C TYR A 15 -10.27 0.80 -8.47
N VAL A 16 -9.96 1.34 -7.29
CA VAL A 16 -10.90 1.38 -6.16
C VAL A 16 -11.99 2.45 -6.38
N PRO A 17 -13.29 2.09 -6.28
CA PRO A 17 -14.41 3.04 -6.31
C PRO A 17 -14.60 3.77 -4.97
N LYS A 18 -15.59 4.67 -4.87
CA LYS A 18 -15.92 5.37 -3.62
C LYS A 18 -16.46 4.41 -2.55
N GLY A 19 -16.17 4.72 -1.28
CA GLY A 19 -16.84 4.10 -0.12
C GLY A 19 -16.44 2.66 0.17
N THR A 20 -15.27 2.22 -0.26
CA THR A 20 -14.74 0.88 0.04
C THR A 20 -14.21 0.78 1.47
N SER A 21 -14.18 -0.43 2.05
CA SER A 21 -13.45 -0.66 3.30
C SER A 21 -12.00 -0.21 3.13
N GLY A 22 -11.55 0.68 4.01
CA GLY A 22 -10.24 1.32 3.90
C GLY A 22 -9.93 2.16 5.13
N ARG A 23 -9.09 3.19 4.96
CA ARG A 23 -8.74 4.17 6.01
C ARG A 23 -9.99 4.94 6.40
N ASN A 24 -10.71 4.44 7.39
CA ASN A 24 -11.84 5.15 7.92
C ASN A 24 -11.52 5.87 9.22
N THR A 25 -12.03 7.09 9.24
CA THR A 25 -11.96 8.16 10.22
C THR A 25 -13.04 7.96 11.29
N ASN A 26 -13.27 9.01 12.08
CA ASN A 26 -14.16 9.09 13.26
C ASN A 26 -15.58 8.48 13.11
N GLU A 27 -16.03 8.12 11.91
CA GLU A 27 -17.33 7.53 11.58
C GLU A 27 -17.35 5.99 11.57
N GLY A 28 -16.21 5.34 11.80
CA GLY A 28 -16.11 3.87 11.83
C GLY A 28 -16.00 3.23 10.44
N GLN A 29 -16.06 1.90 10.35
CA GLN A 29 -15.77 1.16 9.12
C GLN A 29 -16.91 1.26 8.08
N VAL A 30 -16.63 1.78 6.89
CA VAL A 30 -17.57 1.97 5.77
C VAL A 30 -17.17 1.05 4.64
N ALA A 31 -18.15 0.38 4.05
CA ALA A 31 -17.99 -0.45 2.86
C ALA A 31 -19.32 -0.46 2.10
N LEU A 32 -19.52 0.45 1.16
CA LEU A 32 -20.77 0.55 0.39
C LEU A 32 -20.92 -0.63 -0.59
N THR A 33 -19.79 -1.09 -1.12
CA THR A 33 -19.72 -2.23 -2.05
C THR A 33 -18.59 -3.18 -1.66
N LEU A 34 -18.77 -4.47 -1.93
CA LEU A 34 -17.72 -5.45 -1.80
C LEU A 34 -16.74 -5.32 -2.96
N ASN A 35 -15.47 -5.08 -2.66
CA ASN A 35 -14.41 -5.10 -3.67
C ASN A 35 -14.03 -6.55 -3.98
N SER A 36 -14.45 -7.06 -5.13
CA SER A 36 -14.16 -8.44 -5.57
C SER A 36 -13.36 -8.54 -6.87
N LYS A 37 -13.13 -7.41 -7.55
CA LYS A 37 -12.52 -7.34 -8.89
C LYS A 37 -11.18 -6.61 -8.90
N GLY A 38 -10.47 -6.70 -10.02
CA GLY A 38 -9.13 -6.17 -10.19
C GLY A 38 -8.14 -6.89 -9.28
N MET A 39 -7.36 -6.16 -8.48
CA MET A 39 -6.44 -6.79 -7.53
C MET A 39 -7.15 -7.69 -6.50
N TYR A 40 -8.42 -7.39 -6.19
CA TYR A 40 -9.25 -8.19 -5.29
C TYR A 40 -9.77 -9.51 -5.91
N SER A 41 -9.60 -9.73 -7.22
CA SER A 41 -9.85 -11.05 -7.82
C SER A 41 -8.65 -12.00 -7.70
N LEU A 42 -7.47 -11.46 -7.38
CA LEU A 42 -6.23 -12.22 -7.23
C LEU A 42 -5.99 -12.63 -5.78
N VAL A 43 -6.18 -11.70 -4.85
CA VAL A 43 -6.02 -11.88 -3.41
C VAL A 43 -7.02 -11.01 -2.66
N ARG A 44 -7.46 -11.42 -1.47
CA ARG A 44 -8.45 -10.65 -0.69
C ARG A 44 -7.87 -9.37 -0.07
N HIS A 45 -6.56 -9.36 0.19
CA HIS A 45 -5.87 -8.25 0.87
C HIS A 45 -4.71 -7.64 0.05
N PRO A 46 -4.96 -7.12 -1.16
CA PRO A 46 -3.90 -6.68 -2.07
C PRO A 46 -3.10 -5.47 -1.54
N LEU A 47 -3.72 -4.58 -0.74
CA LEU A 47 -3.00 -3.49 -0.09
C LEU A 47 -1.98 -3.97 0.94
N TYR A 48 -2.30 -5.06 1.66
CA TYR A 48 -1.41 -5.66 2.65
C TYR A 48 -0.26 -6.40 1.95
N LEU A 49 -0.56 -7.11 0.86
CA LEU A 49 0.47 -7.68 -0.01
C LEU A 49 1.41 -6.62 -0.58
N GLY A 50 0.86 -5.49 -1.04
CA GLY A 50 1.65 -4.36 -1.51
C GLY A 50 2.51 -3.75 -0.40
N ASN A 51 1.96 -3.58 0.80
CA ASN A 51 2.72 -3.16 1.98
C ASN A 51 3.86 -4.12 2.31
N TYR A 52 3.61 -5.43 2.25
CA TYR A 52 4.63 -6.44 2.51
C TYR A 52 5.83 -6.23 1.60
N PHE A 53 5.64 -6.20 0.28
CA PHE A 53 6.76 -6.00 -0.66
C PHE A 53 7.42 -4.62 -0.54
N MET A 54 6.63 -3.59 -0.20
CA MET A 54 7.13 -2.24 0.04
C MET A 54 8.15 -2.22 1.18
N TRP A 55 7.77 -2.75 2.34
CA TRP A 55 8.61 -2.82 3.54
C TRP A 55 9.71 -3.88 3.43
N HIS A 56 9.43 -5.02 2.80
CA HIS A 56 10.40 -6.09 2.62
C HIS A 56 11.62 -5.63 1.83
N GLY A 57 11.47 -4.74 0.84
CA GLY A 57 12.62 -4.15 0.15
C GLY A 57 13.51 -3.29 1.05
N ILE A 58 12.92 -2.59 2.03
CA ILE A 58 13.66 -1.81 3.03
C ILE A 58 14.41 -2.76 3.97
N MET A 59 13.76 -3.85 4.40
CA MET A 59 14.39 -4.84 5.30
C MET A 59 15.53 -5.59 4.62
N LEU A 60 15.39 -5.92 3.32
CA LEU A 60 16.48 -6.50 2.55
C LEU A 60 17.68 -5.56 2.45
N TYR A 61 17.42 -4.26 2.28
CA TYR A 61 18.50 -3.26 2.25
C TYR A 61 19.22 -3.16 3.58
N ALA A 62 18.58 -3.45 4.72
CA ALA A 62 19.28 -3.48 6.01
C ALA A 62 20.41 -4.54 6.07
N GLY A 63 20.36 -5.58 5.22
CA GLY A 63 21.48 -6.52 5.03
C GLY A 63 21.55 -7.69 6.03
N SER A 64 20.51 -7.93 6.85
CA SER A 64 20.44 -9.09 7.76
C SER A 64 19.28 -10.02 7.39
N TYR A 65 19.60 -11.29 7.14
CA TYR A 65 18.59 -12.30 6.80
C TYR A 65 17.71 -12.65 8.00
N GLU A 66 18.28 -12.67 9.21
CA GLU A 66 17.55 -12.89 10.45
C GLU A 66 16.51 -11.80 10.66
N PHE A 67 16.91 -10.56 10.43
CA PHE A 67 16.01 -9.41 10.53
C PHE A 67 14.86 -9.50 9.52
N VAL A 68 15.15 -9.91 8.28
CA VAL A 68 14.12 -10.14 7.25
C VAL A 68 13.16 -11.26 7.64
N ILE A 69 13.64 -12.36 8.21
CA ILE A 69 12.80 -13.48 8.68
C ILE A 69 11.89 -13.01 9.82
N VAL A 70 12.46 -12.36 10.84
CA VAL A 70 11.71 -11.83 11.99
C VAL A 70 10.66 -10.83 11.51
N PHE A 71 11.04 -9.87 10.66
CA PHE A 71 10.11 -8.93 10.05
C PHE A 71 8.97 -9.66 9.33
N THR A 72 9.29 -10.68 8.53
CA THR A 72 8.28 -11.43 7.75
C THR A 72 7.28 -12.13 8.68
N VAL A 73 7.76 -12.80 9.72
CA VAL A 73 6.89 -13.48 10.70
C VAL A 73 6.00 -12.47 11.43
N VAL A 74 6.58 -11.38 11.94
CA VAL A 74 5.83 -10.33 12.65
C VAL A 74 4.80 -9.68 11.73
N PHE A 75 5.19 -9.38 10.48
CA PHE A 75 4.29 -8.80 9.49
C PHE A 75 3.10 -9.73 9.22
N LEU A 76 3.35 -11.03 9.00
CA LEU A 76 2.31 -12.01 8.74
C LEU A 76 1.34 -12.12 9.92
N ILE A 77 1.84 -12.19 11.15
CA ILE A 77 0.98 -12.23 12.35
C ILE A 77 0.13 -10.97 12.42
N TYR A 78 0.76 -9.80 12.36
CA TYR A 78 0.09 -8.51 12.51
C TYR A 78 -0.99 -8.29 11.44
N TYR A 79 -0.66 -8.49 10.17
CA TYR A 79 -1.63 -8.29 9.07
C TYR A 79 -2.68 -9.38 8.99
N THR A 80 -2.41 -10.60 9.47
CA THR A 80 -3.44 -11.64 9.58
C THR A 80 -4.49 -11.24 10.63
N LEU A 81 -4.08 -10.69 11.78
CA LEU A 81 -5.02 -10.23 12.81
C LEU A 81 -5.91 -9.09 12.28
N ILE A 82 -5.32 -8.13 11.57
CA ILE A 82 -6.07 -7.03 10.93
C ILE A 82 -7.04 -7.58 9.87
N ALA A 83 -6.53 -8.46 8.99
CA ALA A 83 -7.34 -9.10 7.96
C ALA A 83 -8.52 -9.86 8.56
N MET A 84 -8.34 -10.62 9.64
CA MET A 84 -9.43 -11.34 10.31
C MET A 84 -10.52 -10.39 10.85
N ALA A 85 -10.13 -9.26 11.43
CA ALA A 85 -11.08 -8.26 11.90
C ALA A 85 -11.85 -7.61 10.74
N GLU A 86 -11.17 -7.26 9.65
CA GLU A 86 -11.79 -6.73 8.44
C GLU A 86 -12.72 -7.74 7.78
N GLU A 87 -12.29 -8.99 7.63
CA GLU A 87 -13.09 -10.08 7.06
C GLU A 87 -14.33 -10.37 7.92
N LYS A 88 -14.24 -10.27 9.25
CA LYS A 88 -15.41 -10.40 10.14
C LYS A 88 -16.42 -9.28 9.89
N PHE A 89 -15.96 -8.05 9.74
CA PHE A 89 -16.83 -6.90 9.40
C PHE A 89 -17.48 -7.08 8.02
N LEU A 90 -16.69 -7.44 7.00
CA LEU A 90 -17.19 -7.63 5.63
C LEU A 90 -18.16 -8.80 5.53
N LYS A 91 -17.90 -9.90 6.24
CA LYS A 91 -18.82 -11.04 6.34
C LYS A 91 -20.14 -10.63 6.97
N GLY A 92 -20.11 -9.87 8.06
CA GLY A 92 -21.32 -9.36 8.71
C GLY A 92 -22.13 -8.42 7.79
N LYS A 93 -21.44 -7.63 6.95
CA LYS A 93 -22.09 -6.65 6.08
C LYS A 93 -22.65 -7.24 4.77
N PHE A 94 -21.92 -8.13 4.13
CA PHE A 94 -22.24 -8.63 2.79
C PHE A 94 -22.71 -10.09 2.75
N GLY A 95 -22.68 -10.80 3.88
CA GLY A 95 -23.24 -12.14 4.03
C GLY A 95 -22.77 -13.12 2.95
N GLN A 96 -23.72 -13.68 2.20
CA GLN A 96 -23.46 -14.68 1.17
C GLN A 96 -22.53 -14.18 0.06
N ALA A 97 -22.68 -12.92 -0.37
CA ALA A 97 -21.83 -12.35 -1.42
C ALA A 97 -20.34 -12.33 -1.03
N TYR A 98 -20.04 -12.08 0.25
CA TYR A 98 -18.69 -12.19 0.77
C TYR A 98 -18.20 -13.64 0.81
N PHE A 99 -19.05 -14.57 1.25
CA PHE A 99 -18.70 -15.99 1.31
C PHE A 99 -18.36 -16.54 -0.08
N ASP A 100 -19.20 -16.29 -1.08
CA ASP A 100 -19.01 -16.80 -2.44
C ASP A 100 -17.70 -16.30 -3.04
N TRP A 101 -17.41 -14.99 -2.92
CA TRP A 101 -16.15 -14.41 -3.37
C TRP A 101 -14.94 -14.95 -2.58
N SER A 102 -14.98 -14.88 -1.25
CA SER A 102 -13.84 -15.22 -0.40
C SER A 102 -13.48 -16.70 -0.44
N SER A 103 -14.44 -17.59 -0.73
CA SER A 103 -14.19 -19.03 -0.87
C SER A 103 -13.29 -19.38 -2.07
N THR A 104 -13.24 -18.53 -3.08
CA THR A 104 -12.47 -18.76 -4.32
C THR A 104 -11.16 -17.97 -4.39
N VAL A 105 -11.05 -16.88 -3.63
CA VAL A 105 -9.91 -15.96 -3.64
C VAL A 105 -9.07 -16.13 -2.36
N PRO A 106 -7.75 -16.42 -2.47
CA PRO A 106 -6.88 -16.57 -1.30
C PRO A 106 -6.58 -15.23 -0.61
N ALA A 107 -6.17 -15.27 0.66
CA ALA A 107 -5.94 -14.06 1.45
C ALA A 107 -4.77 -13.19 0.93
N PHE A 108 -3.59 -13.80 0.72
CA PHE A 108 -2.34 -13.07 0.45
C PHE A 108 -1.51 -13.59 -0.72
N ILE A 109 -1.54 -14.90 -1.01
CA ILE A 109 -0.75 -15.50 -2.08
C ILE A 109 -1.70 -15.91 -3.21
N PRO A 110 -1.58 -15.33 -4.42
CA PRO A 110 -2.49 -15.64 -5.51
C PRO A 110 -2.33 -17.10 -5.95
N ARG A 111 -3.45 -17.84 -6.02
CA ARG A 111 -3.45 -19.22 -6.54
C ARG A 111 -3.47 -19.24 -8.07
N ARG A 112 -4.11 -18.25 -8.68
CA ARG A 112 -4.26 -18.09 -10.13
C ARG A 112 -4.22 -16.61 -10.46
N LEU A 113 -3.57 -16.24 -11.55
CA LEU A 113 -3.52 -14.86 -12.05
C LEU A 113 -4.72 -14.58 -12.96
N ARG A 114 -5.94 -14.67 -12.42
CA ARG A 114 -7.17 -14.38 -13.16
C ARG A 114 -7.65 -12.96 -12.82
N TRP A 115 -7.30 -12.03 -13.69
CA TRP A 115 -7.75 -10.66 -13.58
C TRP A 115 -9.21 -10.54 -14.00
N GLU A 116 -10.06 -10.05 -13.10
CA GLU A 116 -11.43 -9.67 -13.43
C GLU A 116 -11.52 -8.15 -13.52
N HIS A 117 -11.93 -7.62 -14.67
CA HIS A 117 -11.95 -6.18 -14.88
C HIS A 117 -12.93 -5.48 -13.91
N PRO A 118 -12.49 -4.47 -13.14
CA PRO A 118 -13.30 -3.86 -12.07
C PRO A 118 -14.44 -2.98 -12.55
N GLY A 119 -14.61 -2.80 -13.87
CA GLY A 119 -15.69 -2.00 -14.46
C GLY A 119 -15.47 -0.49 -14.35
N VAL A 120 -14.32 -0.07 -13.82
CA VAL A 120 -13.90 1.33 -13.74
C VAL A 120 -12.51 1.48 -14.36
N PHE A 121 -12.23 2.63 -14.97
CA PHE A 121 -10.91 2.91 -15.55
C PHE A 121 -9.86 3.17 -14.49
N PHE A 122 -8.59 2.93 -14.83
CA PHE A 122 -7.48 3.24 -13.93
C PHE A 122 -7.36 4.77 -13.73
N SER A 123 -7.27 5.21 -12.48
CA SER A 123 -7.13 6.63 -12.14
C SER A 123 -5.76 6.94 -11.53
N PHE A 124 -4.86 7.50 -12.35
CA PHE A 124 -3.56 8.01 -11.90
C PHE A 124 -3.70 9.09 -10.83
N LYS A 125 -4.68 9.99 -10.98
CA LYS A 125 -4.96 11.04 -9.98
C LYS A 125 -5.26 10.45 -8.60
N ASN A 126 -6.07 9.38 -8.54
CA ASN A 126 -6.41 8.71 -7.29
C ASN A 126 -5.19 8.05 -6.64
N VAL A 127 -4.32 7.43 -7.44
CA VAL A 127 -3.05 6.86 -6.95
C VAL A 127 -2.18 7.96 -6.34
N LEU A 128 -1.93 9.05 -7.08
CA LEU A 128 -1.12 10.17 -6.59
C LEU A 128 -1.69 10.78 -5.31
N LYS A 129 -3.01 10.97 -5.23
CA LYS A 129 -3.71 11.52 -4.05
C LYS A 129 -3.57 10.66 -2.79
N ARG A 130 -3.45 9.34 -2.95
CA ARG A 130 -3.48 8.38 -1.84
C ARG A 130 -2.12 7.81 -1.46
N GLU A 131 -1.19 7.71 -2.41
CA GLU A 131 0.08 6.98 -2.24
C GLU A 131 1.31 7.87 -2.04
N TYR A 132 1.21 9.20 -2.21
CA TYR A 132 2.37 10.09 -2.06
C TYR A 132 3.05 9.98 -0.68
N ASN A 133 2.29 9.78 0.40
CA ASN A 133 2.86 9.56 1.74
C ASN A 133 3.64 8.24 1.83
N GLY A 134 3.07 7.15 1.28
CA GLY A 134 3.70 5.82 1.32
C GLY A 134 4.98 5.78 0.48
N ALA A 135 4.93 6.36 -0.73
CA ALA A 135 6.10 6.52 -1.58
C ALA A 135 7.21 7.31 -0.91
N PHE A 136 6.87 8.45 -0.31
CA PHE A 136 7.84 9.28 0.40
C PHE A 136 8.48 8.55 1.59
N ALA A 137 7.68 7.84 2.38
CA ALA A 137 8.18 7.06 3.52
C ALA A 137 9.23 6.01 3.11
N VAL A 138 9.07 5.38 1.94
CA VAL A 138 10.06 4.43 1.40
C VAL A 138 11.41 5.09 1.15
N PHE A 139 11.44 6.26 0.51
CA PHE A 139 12.69 6.99 0.26
C PHE A 139 13.35 7.44 1.56
N VAL A 140 12.56 7.93 2.53
CA VAL A 140 13.06 8.28 3.86
C VAL A 140 13.67 7.06 4.54
N SER A 141 13.01 5.90 4.49
CA SER A 141 13.54 4.67 5.11
C SER A 141 14.86 4.21 4.48
N PHE A 142 14.98 4.23 3.15
CA PHE A 142 16.26 3.90 2.49
C PHE A 142 17.36 4.89 2.84
N ALA A 143 17.06 6.19 2.85
CA ALA A 143 18.01 7.23 3.24
C ALA A 143 18.49 7.06 4.70
N THR A 144 17.60 6.72 5.62
CA THR A 144 17.98 6.43 7.01
C THR A 144 18.89 5.20 7.11
N LEU A 145 18.58 4.13 6.37
CA LEU A 145 19.43 2.93 6.38
C LEU A 145 20.79 3.19 5.73
N ASP A 146 20.84 4.00 4.67
CA ASP A 146 22.09 4.42 4.01
C ASP A 146 23.00 5.18 4.99
N ILE A 147 22.44 6.14 5.74
CA ILE A 147 23.18 6.83 6.81
C ILE A 147 23.66 5.83 7.88
N ALA A 148 22.79 4.89 8.29
CA ALA A 148 23.15 3.90 9.30
C ALA A 148 24.28 2.96 8.84
N HIS A 149 24.29 2.60 7.55
CA HIS A 149 25.36 1.82 6.94
C HIS A 149 26.67 2.60 6.86
N ASN A 150 26.64 3.84 6.35
CA ASN A 150 27.83 4.68 6.28
C ASN A 150 28.41 4.96 7.67
N TYR A 151 27.56 5.17 8.67
CA TYR A 151 28.00 5.34 10.04
C TYR A 151 28.64 4.06 10.60
N ARG A 152 28.07 2.89 10.32
CA ARG A 152 28.61 1.61 10.79
C ARG A 152 29.93 1.23 10.11
N GLU A 153 30.06 1.49 8.80
CA GLU A 153 31.21 1.03 8.01
C GLU A 153 32.34 2.05 7.97
N LEU A 154 32.01 3.34 7.88
CA LEU A 154 32.97 4.43 7.68
C LEU A 154 33.07 5.36 8.90
N SER A 155 32.22 5.19 9.93
CA SER A 155 32.07 6.15 11.05
C SER A 155 31.64 7.56 10.58
N GLU A 156 31.08 7.66 9.38
CA GLU A 156 30.63 8.92 8.80
C GLU A 156 29.12 9.06 8.94
N PHE A 157 28.68 10.15 9.56
CA PHE A 157 27.27 10.52 9.56
C PHE A 157 26.92 11.27 8.28
N ALA A 158 27.02 10.58 7.15
CA ALA A 158 26.77 11.12 5.82
C ALA A 158 25.84 10.20 5.03
N MET A 159 25.08 10.80 4.13
CA MET A 159 24.24 10.08 3.17
C MET A 159 24.97 10.03 1.83
N SER A 160 24.89 8.92 1.12
CA SER A 160 25.46 8.77 -0.20
C SER A 160 24.81 9.74 -1.21
N LEU A 161 25.58 10.20 -2.21
CA LEU A 161 25.10 11.19 -3.18
C LEU A 161 23.82 10.75 -3.90
N HIS A 162 23.73 9.47 -4.28
CA HIS A 162 22.56 8.94 -4.96
C HIS A 162 21.32 8.94 -4.07
N MET A 163 21.46 8.66 -2.76
CA MET A 163 20.36 8.76 -1.81
C MET A 163 19.97 10.21 -1.52
N GLN A 164 20.93 11.15 -1.48
CA GLN A 164 20.61 12.58 -1.36
C GLN A 164 19.76 13.07 -2.54
N ILE A 165 20.14 12.71 -3.77
CA ILE A 165 19.39 13.06 -4.98
C ILE A 165 17.99 12.41 -4.95
N ALA A 166 17.91 11.12 -4.64
CA ALA A 166 16.64 10.39 -4.59
C ALA A 166 15.70 10.95 -3.52
N LEU A 167 16.21 11.18 -2.31
CA LEU A 167 15.43 11.77 -1.22
C LEU A 167 15.01 13.20 -1.57
N GLY A 168 15.92 14.03 -2.08
CA GLY A 168 15.64 15.40 -2.51
C GLY A 168 14.52 15.46 -3.56
N ALA A 169 14.59 14.64 -4.61
CA ALA A 169 13.53 14.53 -5.60
C ALA A 169 12.20 14.07 -4.97
N SER A 170 12.24 13.09 -4.06
CA SER A 170 11.04 12.60 -3.38
C SER A 170 10.39 13.65 -2.47
N ILE A 171 11.18 14.52 -1.82
CA ILE A 171 10.69 15.64 -0.99
C ILE A 171 9.95 16.63 -1.88
N VAL A 172 10.52 17.01 -3.03
CA VAL A 172 9.87 17.92 -3.97
C VAL A 172 8.53 17.34 -4.44
N VAL A 173 8.52 16.09 -4.89
CA VAL A 173 7.28 15.40 -5.31
C VAL A 173 6.26 15.33 -4.18
N PHE A 174 6.70 14.99 -2.96
CA PHE A 174 5.84 14.95 -1.78
C PHE A 174 5.21 16.31 -1.48
N LEU A 175 6.00 17.39 -1.48
CA LEU A 175 5.52 18.74 -1.20
C LEU A 175 4.55 19.23 -2.28
N VAL A 176 4.85 18.96 -3.56
CA VAL A 176 3.96 19.28 -4.68
C VAL A 176 2.63 18.55 -4.53
N LEU A 177 2.65 17.22 -4.40
CA LEU A 177 1.42 16.41 -4.27
C LEU A 177 0.63 16.75 -3.01
N ARG A 178 1.31 16.99 -1.88
CA ARG A 178 0.68 17.43 -0.63
C ARG A 178 0.01 18.79 -0.80
N THR A 179 0.65 19.73 -1.49
CA THR A 179 0.12 21.06 -1.74
C THR A 179 -1.09 20.99 -2.66
N ILE A 180 -0.97 20.30 -3.80
CA ILE A 180 -2.08 20.08 -4.73
C ILE A 180 -3.28 19.46 -4.00
N LYS A 181 -3.06 18.39 -3.22
CA LYS A 181 -4.13 17.72 -2.45
C LYS A 181 -4.79 18.62 -1.40
N LYS A 182 -4.04 19.52 -0.76
CA LYS A 182 -4.56 20.37 0.33
C LYS A 182 -5.13 21.70 -0.14
N ARG A 183 -4.74 22.17 -1.32
CA ARG A 183 -5.05 23.54 -1.80
C ARG A 183 -5.89 23.56 -3.07
N THR A 184 -6.07 22.42 -3.74
CA THR A 184 -6.77 22.34 -5.03
C THR A 184 -7.64 21.09 -5.12
N THR A 185 -8.53 21.06 -6.12
CA THR A 185 -9.35 19.90 -6.49
C THR A 185 -8.77 19.13 -7.70
N LEU A 186 -7.54 19.44 -8.13
CA LEU A 186 -6.96 18.88 -9.36
C LEU A 186 -6.84 17.35 -9.37
N LEU A 187 -6.62 16.76 -8.18
CA LEU A 187 -6.53 15.32 -7.97
C LEU A 187 -7.87 14.67 -7.59
N ASP A 188 -8.95 15.45 -7.56
CA ASP A 188 -10.29 14.92 -7.34
C ASP A 188 -10.75 14.21 -8.61
N VAL A 189 -11.52 13.14 -8.39
CA VAL A 189 -11.96 12.21 -9.41
C VAL A 189 -13.41 11.94 -9.11
N GLU A 190 -14.30 12.42 -9.98
CA GLU A 190 -15.74 12.20 -9.86
C GLU A 190 -16.06 10.72 -9.64
N GLY A 191 -16.99 10.44 -8.72
CA GLY A 191 -17.32 9.07 -8.31
C GLY A 191 -16.28 8.38 -7.41
N ARG A 192 -15.21 9.09 -7.00
CA ARG A 192 -14.16 8.61 -6.07
C ARG A 192 -13.77 9.65 -5.00
N GLU A 193 -14.52 10.73 -4.91
CA GLU A 193 -14.29 11.79 -3.93
C GLU A 193 -14.63 11.33 -2.51
N TYR A 194 -13.74 11.63 -1.57
CA TYR A 194 -13.98 11.56 -0.14
C TYR A 194 -14.56 12.91 0.26
N THR A 195 -15.85 12.95 0.61
CA THR A 195 -16.43 14.07 1.35
C THR A 195 -15.93 14.04 2.78
#